data_AF-A0A5B7SPR4-F1
#
_entry.id   AF-A0A5B7SPR4-F1
#
_cell.length_a   1.000
_cell.length_b   1.000
_cell.length_c   1.000
_cell.angle_alpha   90.00
_cell.angle_beta   90.00
_cell.angle_gamma   90.00
#
_symmetry.space_group_name_H-M   'P 1'
#
loop_
_entity.id
_entity.type
_entity.pdbx_description
1 polymer ?
#
loop_
_entity_poly.entity_id
_entity_poly.type
_entity_poly.pdbx_seq_one_letter_code
_entity_poly.pdbx_strand_id
1 'polypeptide(L)'
;MLRTIIFLTLVFFGGQLYGQSAISGYVPQEDGLPTPQEIYLSQIDLEDLPEYSKAKKVSKTTIAENGFFQFNKESISDTDAIYRLHYMQIGNSKDDSLVVDHLFMLSNRDSIHFKKSVVPFSNYTTTNLGDKEWQRLRQFEHRIREGYYKKEDSLSYAYVGSMKTYAKDSLRILMVKLIGIKQLDHKRLLEKDIAKNPEYYVALLKELKESDIERADYLFLENKLAFLTTEAAERKYATSTIINWLLGFGVVALLFLLFRRRRTNSTAALSDLSRQERNIQGIILEGKSNKEIANELFISLSTVKTHITNIYGKLQVSNRQELLRKMQNS
;
A
#
# COMPACT_ATOMS: atom_id res chain seq x y z
N MET A 1 -12.66 -61.03 20.62
CA MET A 1 -12.25 -59.63 20.91
C MET A 1 -11.93 -58.80 19.67
N LEU A 2 -11.49 -59.39 18.54
CA LEU A 2 -11.13 -58.63 17.33
C LEU A 2 -12.33 -58.00 16.58
N ARG A 3 -13.54 -58.59 16.68
CA ARG A 3 -14.76 -58.04 16.04
C ARG A 3 -15.32 -56.80 16.74
N THR A 4 -15.12 -56.65 18.04
CA THR A 4 -15.65 -55.53 18.82
C THR A 4 -14.81 -54.25 18.63
N ILE A 5 -13.52 -54.40 18.33
CA ILE A 5 -12.58 -53.28 18.10
C ILE A 5 -12.81 -52.65 16.71
N ILE A 6 -13.22 -53.44 15.71
CA ILE A 6 -13.54 -52.93 14.37
C ILE A 6 -14.84 -52.11 14.38
N PHE A 7 -15.81 -52.46 15.25
CA PHE A 7 -17.05 -51.68 15.38
C PHE A 7 -16.84 -50.34 16.09
N LEU A 8 -15.93 -50.28 17.08
CA LEU A 8 -15.57 -49.05 17.79
C LEU A 8 -14.69 -48.09 16.97
N THR A 9 -13.90 -48.60 16.03
CA THR A 9 -13.14 -47.76 15.09
C THR A 9 -14.01 -47.22 13.95
N LEU A 10 -15.06 -47.94 13.53
CA LEU A 10 -16.07 -47.43 12.58
C LEU A 10 -16.97 -46.34 13.17
N VAL A 11 -17.22 -46.33 14.48
CA VAL A 11 -17.97 -45.24 15.15
C VAL A 11 -17.10 -43.99 15.34
N PHE A 12 -15.78 -44.13 15.45
CA PHE A 12 -14.86 -42.99 15.53
C PHE A 12 -14.51 -42.38 14.14
N PHE A 13 -14.64 -43.16 13.06
CA PHE A 13 -14.46 -42.67 11.68
C PHE A 13 -15.77 -42.37 10.92
N GLY A 14 -16.94 -42.73 11.48
CA GLY A 14 -18.26 -42.36 10.95
C GLY A 14 -18.66 -40.89 11.20
N GLY A 15 -17.81 -40.12 11.88
CA GLY A 15 -18.01 -38.71 12.22
C GLY A 15 -17.21 -37.73 11.36
N GLN A 16 -17.03 -37.98 10.07
CA GLN A 16 -16.49 -37.00 9.13
C GLN A 16 -17.23 -37.13 7.82
N LEU A 17 -18.34 -36.40 7.68
CA LEU A 17 -18.88 -35.87 6.41
C LEU A 17 -20.08 -34.94 6.72
N TYR A 18 -19.96 -34.10 7.76
CA TYR A 18 -20.66 -32.83 7.70
C TYR A 18 -19.91 -32.04 6.63
N GLY A 19 -20.45 -31.96 5.40
CA GLY A 19 -20.12 -30.83 4.56
C GLY A 19 -20.36 -29.59 5.43
N GLN A 20 -19.29 -28.90 5.84
CA GLN A 20 -19.43 -27.75 6.74
C GLN A 20 -20.30 -26.73 6.03
N SER A 21 -21.58 -26.65 6.38
CA SER A 21 -22.49 -25.69 5.79
C SER A 21 -21.95 -24.30 6.07
N ALA A 22 -21.74 -23.49 5.03
CA ALA A 22 -21.36 -22.10 5.20
C ALA A 22 -22.52 -21.29 5.76
N ILE A 23 -23.74 -21.63 5.35
CA ILE A 23 -24.96 -20.97 5.76
C ILE A 23 -25.97 -22.05 6.13
N SER A 24 -26.63 -21.90 7.26
CA SER A 24 -27.71 -22.79 7.68
C SER A 24 -28.77 -22.02 8.45
N GLY A 25 -29.97 -22.58 8.60
CA GLY A 25 -30.94 -22.04 9.53
C GLY A 25 -32.37 -22.35 9.15
N TYR A 26 -33.29 -21.51 9.64
CA TYR A 26 -34.72 -21.73 9.53
C TYR A 26 -35.45 -20.52 8.94
N VAL A 27 -36.43 -20.79 8.08
CA VAL A 27 -37.43 -19.81 7.63
C VAL A 27 -38.77 -20.13 8.33
N PRO A 28 -39.51 -19.13 8.83
CA PRO A 28 -40.82 -19.36 9.43
C PRO A 28 -41.76 -20.11 8.48
N GLN A 29 -42.47 -21.08 9.04
CA GLN A 29 -43.54 -21.83 8.39
C GLN A 29 -44.83 -21.41 9.11
N GLU A 30 -45.57 -20.44 8.57
CA GLU A 30 -46.87 -20.02 9.11
C GLU A 30 -48.01 -20.68 8.33
N ASP A 31 -49.04 -21.10 9.04
CA ASP A 31 -50.27 -21.62 8.45
C ASP A 31 -50.96 -20.52 7.62
N GLY A 32 -50.98 -20.67 6.30
CA GLY A 32 -51.70 -19.78 5.38
C GLY A 32 -50.83 -18.77 4.60
N LEU A 33 -49.53 -18.67 4.87
CA LEU A 33 -48.59 -17.94 4.01
C LEU A 33 -47.90 -18.90 3.03
N PRO A 34 -47.77 -18.54 1.73
CA PRO A 34 -47.01 -19.36 0.79
C PRO A 34 -45.57 -19.53 1.29
N THR A 35 -45.20 -20.77 1.64
CA THR A 35 -43.84 -21.10 2.04
C THR A 35 -42.97 -21.13 0.78
N PRO A 36 -41.84 -20.40 0.77
CA PRO A 36 -40.96 -20.40 -0.39
C PRO A 36 -40.40 -21.81 -0.61
N GLN A 37 -40.45 -22.30 -1.85
CA GLN A 37 -39.92 -23.62 -2.18
C GLN A 37 -38.39 -23.60 -2.23
N GLU A 38 -37.81 -22.47 -2.63
CA GLU A 38 -36.38 -22.29 -2.82
C GLU A 38 -35.89 -20.99 -2.19
N ILE A 39 -34.68 -21.03 -1.64
CA ILE A 39 -33.92 -19.87 -1.20
C ILE A 39 -32.74 -19.69 -2.13
N TYR A 40 -32.50 -18.44 -2.54
CA TYR A 40 -31.44 -18.06 -3.45
C TYR A 40 -30.34 -17.31 -2.70
N LEU A 41 -29.10 -17.67 -3.00
CA LEU A 41 -27.91 -16.95 -2.59
C LEU A 41 -27.34 -16.21 -3.79
N SER A 42 -27.15 -14.90 -3.66
CA SER A 42 -26.48 -14.10 -4.66
C SER A 42 -25.32 -13.33 -4.06
N GLN A 43 -24.26 -13.17 -4.82
CA GLN A 43 -23.15 -12.28 -4.49
C GLN A 43 -23.46 -10.90 -5.06
N ILE A 44 -23.11 -9.87 -4.32
CA ILE A 44 -23.32 -8.47 -4.67
C ILE A 44 -21.96 -7.79 -4.72
N ASP A 45 -21.71 -7.08 -5.81
CA ASP A 45 -20.54 -6.24 -5.95
C ASP A 45 -20.74 -4.96 -5.13
N LEU A 46 -19.68 -4.45 -4.53
CA LEU A 46 -19.76 -3.26 -3.66
C LEU A 46 -20.31 -2.03 -4.42
N GLU A 47 -20.14 -1.99 -5.74
CA GLU A 47 -20.67 -0.94 -6.59
C GLU A 47 -22.20 -0.87 -6.62
N ASP A 48 -22.88 -1.99 -6.43
CA ASP A 48 -24.34 -2.10 -6.47
C ASP A 48 -25.01 -1.79 -5.12
N LEU A 49 -24.23 -1.53 -4.07
CA LEU A 49 -24.71 -0.96 -2.81
C LEU A 49 -24.88 0.56 -3.00
N PRO A 50 -26.11 1.08 -3.19
CA PRO A 50 -27.29 0.74 -2.38
C PRO A 50 -28.57 0.43 -3.17
N GLU A 51 -28.49 0.29 -4.49
CA GLU A 51 -29.66 0.00 -5.33
C GLU A 51 -30.14 -1.45 -5.19
N TYR A 52 -29.25 -2.36 -4.73
CA TYR A 52 -29.51 -3.80 -4.58
C TYR A 52 -30.07 -4.46 -5.86
N SER A 53 -29.95 -3.78 -7.00
CA SER A 53 -30.67 -4.11 -8.23
C SER A 53 -30.00 -5.24 -8.99
N LYS A 54 -28.67 -5.32 -8.91
CA LYS A 54 -27.86 -6.35 -9.53
C LYS A 54 -27.27 -7.25 -8.46
N ALA A 55 -27.51 -8.55 -8.61
CA ALA A 55 -26.85 -9.57 -7.82
C ALA A 55 -26.61 -10.78 -8.70
N LYS A 56 -25.41 -11.32 -8.65
CA LYS A 56 -25.04 -12.53 -9.38
C LYS A 56 -25.54 -13.73 -8.57
N LYS A 57 -26.50 -14.49 -9.10
CA LYS A 57 -26.95 -15.74 -8.46
C LYS A 57 -25.78 -16.72 -8.40
N VAL A 58 -25.43 -17.18 -7.20
CA VAL A 58 -24.30 -18.08 -6.95
C VAL A 58 -24.79 -19.48 -6.60
N SER A 59 -25.89 -19.59 -5.86
CA SER A 59 -26.44 -20.88 -5.46
C SER A 59 -27.93 -20.78 -5.09
N LYS A 60 -28.58 -21.94 -4.97
CA LYS A 60 -29.94 -22.07 -4.42
C LYS A 60 -30.09 -23.37 -3.63
N THR A 61 -31.03 -23.40 -2.70
CA THR A 61 -31.40 -24.60 -1.93
C THR A 61 -32.91 -24.70 -1.77
N THR A 62 -33.41 -25.93 -1.62
CA THR A 62 -34.78 -26.19 -1.20
C THR A 62 -34.93 -26.04 0.31
N ILE A 63 -36.16 -25.81 0.77
CA ILE A 63 -36.51 -25.76 2.19
C ILE A 63 -37.11 -27.10 2.61
N ALA A 64 -36.64 -27.65 3.74
CA ALA A 64 -37.22 -28.86 4.34
C ALA A 64 -38.59 -28.56 5.00
N GLU A 65 -39.39 -29.58 5.28
CA GLU A 65 -40.73 -29.44 5.90
C GLU A 65 -40.71 -28.68 7.22
N ASN A 66 -39.62 -28.78 7.98
CA ASN A 66 -39.45 -28.07 9.26
C ASN A 66 -38.92 -26.63 9.09
N GLY A 67 -38.86 -26.12 7.86
CA GLY A 67 -38.35 -24.80 7.51
C GLY A 67 -36.82 -24.71 7.43
N PHE A 68 -36.09 -25.82 7.57
CA PHE A 68 -34.63 -25.82 7.54
C PHE A 68 -34.06 -25.66 6.12
N PHE A 69 -32.96 -24.94 6.00
CA PHE A 69 -32.19 -24.79 4.76
C PHE A 69 -30.69 -24.72 5.04
N GLN A 70 -29.87 -25.03 4.03
CA GLN A 70 -28.42 -24.90 4.12
C GLN A 70 -27.75 -24.63 2.76
N PHE A 71 -26.58 -23.98 2.79
CA PHE A 71 -25.68 -23.81 1.65
C PHE A 71 -24.29 -24.34 1.98
N ASN A 72 -23.67 -25.00 1.00
CA ASN A 72 -22.32 -25.53 1.10
C ASN A 72 -21.27 -24.43 0.93
N LYS A 73 -20.08 -24.65 1.50
CA LYS A 73 -18.91 -23.75 1.38
C LYS A 73 -18.41 -23.56 -0.05
N GLU A 74 -18.63 -24.52 -0.94
CA GLU A 74 -18.20 -24.46 -2.35
C GLU A 74 -18.83 -23.29 -3.12
N SER A 75 -19.98 -22.79 -2.66
CA SER A 75 -20.66 -21.64 -3.26
C SER A 75 -20.19 -20.29 -2.67
N ILE A 76 -19.20 -20.29 -1.77
CA ILE A 76 -18.73 -19.10 -1.06
C ILE A 76 -17.28 -18.80 -1.47
N SER A 77 -17.01 -17.53 -1.75
CA SER A 77 -15.67 -16.98 -2.01
C SER A 77 -14.66 -17.31 -0.90
N ASP A 78 -13.39 -17.47 -1.29
CA ASP A 78 -12.25 -17.62 -0.38
C ASP A 78 -12.02 -16.36 0.48
N THR A 79 -12.35 -15.19 -0.08
CA THR A 79 -12.23 -13.88 0.57
C THR A 79 -13.58 -13.36 1.04
N ASP A 80 -13.57 -12.35 1.92
CA ASP A 80 -14.78 -11.75 2.44
C ASP A 80 -15.56 -11.06 1.30
N ALA A 81 -16.75 -11.57 1.01
CA ALA A 81 -17.64 -11.03 -0.02
C ALA A 81 -19.04 -10.76 0.55
N ILE A 82 -19.79 -9.91 -0.14
CA ILE A 82 -21.15 -9.54 0.25
C ILE A 82 -22.16 -10.46 -0.44
N TYR A 83 -23.02 -11.06 0.37
CA TYR A 83 -24.07 -11.96 -0.10
C TYR A 83 -25.45 -11.44 0.26
N ARG A 84 -26.41 -11.78 -0.60
CA ARG A 84 -27.83 -11.62 -0.40
C ARG A 84 -28.52 -12.98 -0.38
N LEU A 85 -29.19 -13.26 0.74
CA LEU A 85 -30.15 -14.35 0.84
C LEU A 85 -31.54 -13.81 0.56
N HIS A 86 -32.27 -14.43 -0.35
CA HIS A 86 -33.58 -13.97 -0.77
C HIS A 86 -34.42 -15.12 -1.31
N TYR A 87 -35.74 -14.94 -1.33
CA TYR A 87 -36.66 -15.82 -2.02
C TYR A 87 -37.78 -15.01 -2.67
N MET A 88 -38.40 -15.58 -3.70
CA MET A 88 -39.59 -15.01 -4.34
C MET A 88 -40.82 -15.68 -3.75
N GLN A 89 -41.84 -14.89 -3.40
CA GLN A 89 -43.14 -15.44 -3.05
C GLN A 89 -44.04 -15.28 -4.28
N ILE A 90 -44.65 -16.37 -4.72
CA ILE A 90 -45.63 -16.32 -5.81
C ILE A 90 -46.88 -15.66 -5.23
N GLY A 91 -47.05 -14.36 -5.48
CA GLY A 91 -48.29 -13.64 -5.23
C GLY A 91 -49.31 -13.92 -6.33
N ASN A 92 -50.60 -13.84 -6.02
CA ASN A 92 -51.69 -13.94 -7.01
C ASN A 92 -51.78 -12.74 -7.99
N SER A 93 -50.79 -11.83 -8.00
CA SER A 93 -50.71 -10.71 -8.94
C SER A 93 -49.50 -10.86 -9.86
N LYS A 94 -49.63 -10.37 -11.10
CA LYS A 94 -48.66 -10.44 -12.21
C LYS A 94 -47.29 -9.76 -11.96
N ASP A 95 -46.94 -9.47 -10.72
CA ASP A 95 -45.70 -8.79 -10.36
C ASP A 95 -44.98 -9.64 -9.30
N ASP A 96 -44.05 -10.49 -9.77
CA ASP A 96 -43.16 -11.30 -8.95
C ASP A 96 -42.29 -10.37 -8.08
N SER A 97 -42.84 -9.89 -6.98
CA SER A 97 -42.21 -8.93 -6.10
C SER A 97 -41.28 -9.66 -5.14
N LEU A 98 -40.06 -9.15 -5.01
CA LEU A 98 -39.04 -9.69 -4.11
C LEU A 98 -39.52 -9.50 -2.66
N VAL A 99 -39.84 -10.59 -1.95
CA VAL A 99 -40.61 -10.49 -0.69
C VAL A 99 -39.72 -10.35 0.55
N VAL A 100 -38.57 -11.02 0.58
CA VAL A 100 -37.60 -10.88 1.68
C VAL A 100 -36.18 -10.98 1.17
N ASP A 101 -35.33 -10.04 1.57
CA ASP A 101 -33.89 -10.09 1.38
C ASP A 101 -33.10 -9.83 2.67
N HIS A 102 -31.91 -10.40 2.75
CA HIS A 102 -30.98 -10.17 3.84
C HIS A 102 -29.54 -10.15 3.36
N LEU A 103 -28.79 -9.13 3.80
CA LEU A 103 -27.40 -8.90 3.41
C LEU A 103 -26.44 -9.21 4.54
N PHE A 104 -25.39 -9.95 4.21
CA PHE A 104 -24.33 -10.31 5.13
C PHE A 104 -23.00 -10.47 4.40
N MET A 105 -21.93 -10.43 5.17
CA MET A 105 -20.58 -10.71 4.69
C MET A 105 -20.17 -12.12 5.09
N LEU A 106 -19.51 -12.82 4.18
CA LEU A 106 -19.03 -14.19 4.43
C LEU A 106 -17.80 -14.50 3.58
N SER A 107 -16.92 -15.34 4.11
CA SER A 107 -15.92 -16.09 3.34
C SER A 107 -16.06 -17.58 3.65
N ASN A 108 -15.48 -18.45 2.84
CA ASN A 108 -15.61 -19.91 2.98
C ASN A 108 -14.99 -20.48 4.28
N ARG A 109 -14.15 -19.71 4.96
CA ARG A 109 -13.63 -19.99 6.31
C ARG A 109 -14.66 -19.77 7.41
N ASP A 110 -15.73 -19.04 7.13
CA ASP A 110 -16.75 -18.65 8.09
C ASP A 110 -18.04 -19.46 7.98
N SER A 111 -18.94 -19.22 8.93
CA SER A 111 -20.28 -19.80 8.96
C SER A 111 -21.31 -18.82 9.51
N ILE A 112 -22.54 -18.94 8.98
CA ILE A 112 -23.73 -18.23 9.44
C ILE A 112 -24.82 -19.23 9.82
N HIS A 113 -25.52 -18.94 10.92
CA HIS A 113 -26.69 -19.69 11.35
C HIS A 113 -27.88 -18.76 11.63
N PHE A 114 -28.95 -18.90 10.85
CA PHE A 114 -30.22 -18.20 11.03
C PHE A 114 -31.09 -18.94 12.04
N LYS A 115 -31.41 -18.27 13.14
CA LYS A 115 -32.29 -18.79 14.19
C LYS A 115 -33.75 -18.66 13.76
N LYS A 116 -34.62 -19.50 14.34
CA LYS A 116 -36.07 -19.37 14.18
C LYS A 116 -36.52 -17.96 14.62
N SER A 117 -37.30 -17.30 13.76
CA SER A 117 -37.82 -15.96 13.96
C SER A 117 -39.13 -15.80 13.18
N VAL A 118 -39.96 -14.84 13.61
CA VAL A 118 -41.19 -14.44 12.90
C VAL A 118 -40.84 -13.77 11.57
N VAL A 119 -39.78 -12.94 11.55
CA VAL A 119 -39.31 -12.29 10.32
C VAL A 119 -38.18 -13.13 9.74
N PRO A 120 -38.28 -13.59 8.47
CA PRO A 120 -37.23 -14.40 7.86
C PRO A 120 -35.88 -13.66 7.88
N PHE A 121 -34.82 -14.42 8.16
CA PHE A 121 -33.42 -13.95 8.19
C PHE A 121 -33.07 -12.83 9.18
N SER A 122 -34.03 -12.35 9.97
CA SER A 122 -33.84 -11.23 10.91
C SER A 122 -32.92 -11.55 12.09
N ASN A 123 -32.80 -12.82 12.47
CA ASN A 123 -32.04 -13.26 13.64
C ASN A 123 -31.01 -14.32 13.25
N TYR A 124 -29.74 -13.96 13.31
CA TYR A 124 -28.66 -14.87 12.94
C TYR A 124 -27.39 -14.63 13.75
N THR A 125 -26.55 -15.66 13.78
CA THR A 125 -25.20 -15.60 14.33
C THR A 125 -24.21 -15.85 13.21
N THR A 126 -23.07 -15.16 13.27
CA THR A 126 -22.00 -15.26 12.27
C THR A 126 -20.66 -15.49 12.96
N THR A 127 -19.76 -16.24 12.33
CA THR A 127 -18.34 -16.29 12.75
C THR A 127 -17.53 -15.17 12.10
N ASN A 128 -17.96 -14.67 10.93
CA ASN A 128 -17.26 -13.64 10.17
C ASN A 128 -17.21 -12.34 10.98
N LEU A 129 -16.00 -11.85 11.25
CA LEU A 129 -15.82 -10.62 12.01
C LEU A 129 -16.33 -9.40 11.24
N GLY A 130 -16.18 -9.38 9.91
CA GLY A 130 -16.65 -8.31 9.02
C GLY A 130 -18.14 -8.11 9.14
N ASP A 131 -18.89 -9.19 9.10
CA ASP A 131 -20.33 -9.18 9.27
C ASP A 131 -20.76 -8.73 10.67
N LYS A 132 -20.03 -9.12 11.74
CA LYS A 132 -20.32 -8.60 13.10
C LYS A 132 -20.18 -7.08 13.18
N GLU A 133 -19.12 -6.52 12.61
CA GLU A 133 -18.94 -5.07 12.57
C GLU A 133 -19.96 -4.39 11.66
N TRP A 134 -20.36 -5.03 10.56
CA TRP A 134 -21.41 -4.52 9.68
C TRP A 134 -22.79 -4.52 10.36
N GLN A 135 -23.12 -5.55 11.14
CA GLN A 135 -24.34 -5.58 11.96
C GLN A 135 -24.37 -4.42 12.96
N ARG A 136 -23.26 -4.16 13.67
CA ARG A 136 -23.15 -3.03 14.59
C ARG A 136 -23.31 -1.69 13.88
N LEU A 137 -22.76 -1.56 12.68
CA LEU A 137 -22.94 -0.36 11.85
C LEU A 137 -24.43 -0.15 11.53
N ARG A 138 -25.12 -1.18 11.04
CA ARG A 138 -26.57 -1.09 10.74
C ARG A 138 -27.40 -0.75 11.96
N GLN A 139 -27.11 -1.36 13.12
CA GLN A 139 -27.77 -1.02 14.38
C GLN A 139 -27.53 0.43 14.80
N PHE A 140 -26.31 0.91 14.62
CA PHE A 140 -25.96 2.30 14.87
C PHE A 140 -26.73 3.25 13.94
N GLU A 141 -26.76 2.96 12.63
CA GLU A 141 -27.52 3.76 11.65
C GLU A 141 -29.02 3.80 11.97
N HIS A 142 -29.59 2.67 12.37
CA HIS A 142 -30.99 2.59 12.78
C HIS A 142 -31.27 3.50 13.99
N ARG A 143 -30.43 3.47 15.03
CA ARG A 143 -30.55 4.37 16.20
C ARG A 143 -30.46 5.85 15.81
N ILE A 144 -29.55 6.20 14.90
CA ILE A 144 -29.44 7.58 14.40
C ILE A 144 -30.72 7.97 13.64
N ARG A 145 -31.26 7.08 12.81
CA ARG A 145 -32.50 7.35 12.07
C ARG A 145 -33.69 7.56 13.01
N GLU A 146 -33.84 6.72 14.03
CA GLU A 146 -34.92 6.84 15.01
C GLU A 146 -34.78 8.09 15.90
N GLY A 147 -33.56 8.43 16.32
CA GLY A 147 -33.31 9.58 17.18
C GLY A 147 -33.47 10.95 16.49
N TYR A 148 -33.38 11.00 15.16
CA TYR A 148 -33.42 12.24 14.37
C TYR A 148 -34.59 12.28 13.39
N TYR A 149 -35.79 11.99 13.90
CA TYR A 149 -37.04 12.22 13.18
C TYR A 149 -37.44 13.71 13.23
N LYS A 150 -36.67 14.60 12.56
CA LYS A 150 -37.08 15.98 12.17
C LYS A 150 -36.00 16.71 11.35
N LYS A 151 -36.36 17.07 10.10
CA LYS A 151 -35.62 17.84 9.07
C LYS A 151 -34.34 17.20 8.52
N GLU A 152 -34.34 16.99 7.20
CA GLU A 152 -33.28 16.39 6.36
C GLU A 152 -31.87 16.95 6.60
N ASP A 153 -31.75 18.26 6.84
CA ASP A 153 -30.45 18.92 6.98
C ASP A 153 -29.74 18.58 8.30
N SER A 154 -30.49 18.37 9.39
CA SER A 154 -29.97 18.02 10.72
C SER A 154 -29.41 16.60 10.76
N LEU A 155 -30.05 15.69 9.99
CA LEU A 155 -29.63 14.30 9.84
C LEU A 155 -28.23 14.21 9.22
N SER A 156 -27.89 15.06 8.24
CA SER A 156 -26.60 14.96 7.55
C SER A 156 -25.40 15.27 8.46
N TYR A 157 -25.46 16.32 9.29
CA TYR A 157 -24.36 16.70 10.17
C TYR A 157 -24.20 15.73 11.35
N ALA A 158 -25.31 15.32 11.97
CA ALA A 158 -25.30 14.35 13.06
C ALA A 158 -24.85 12.96 12.59
N TYR A 159 -25.29 12.54 11.40
CA TYR A 159 -24.86 11.29 10.78
C TYR A 159 -23.37 11.31 10.44
N VAL A 160 -22.85 12.37 9.81
CA VAL A 160 -21.42 12.50 9.49
C VAL A 160 -20.56 12.49 10.76
N GLY A 161 -20.92 13.30 11.77
CA GLY A 161 -20.17 13.34 13.03
C GLY A 161 -20.17 12.01 13.78
N SER A 162 -21.32 11.34 13.84
CA SER A 162 -21.46 10.09 14.58
C SER A 162 -20.83 8.92 13.81
N MET A 163 -20.93 8.90 12.47
CA MET A 163 -20.22 7.94 11.61
C MET A 163 -18.71 8.09 11.74
N LYS A 164 -18.20 9.32 11.83
CA LYS A 164 -16.77 9.57 12.08
C LYS A 164 -16.31 8.97 13.40
N THR A 165 -17.05 9.16 14.49
CA THR A 165 -16.74 8.55 15.79
C THR A 165 -16.80 7.02 15.73
N TYR A 166 -17.85 6.46 15.12
CA TYR A 166 -17.99 5.01 14.97
C TYR A 166 -16.87 4.40 14.10
N ALA A 167 -16.52 5.03 12.99
CA ALA A 167 -15.45 4.58 12.10
C ALA A 167 -14.07 4.64 12.77
N LYS A 168 -13.85 5.63 13.64
CA LYS A 168 -12.63 5.75 14.44
C LYS A 168 -12.53 4.66 15.52
N ASP A 169 -13.65 4.31 16.15
CA ASP A 169 -13.64 3.48 17.37
C ASP A 169 -13.95 1.99 17.14
N SER A 170 -14.66 1.60 16.06
CA SER A 170 -15.14 0.21 15.86
C SER A 170 -14.69 -0.48 14.57
N LEU A 171 -14.26 0.22 13.53
CA LEU A 171 -14.05 -0.42 12.23
C LEU A 171 -12.63 -0.98 12.08
N ARG A 172 -12.32 -2.07 12.78
CA ARG A 172 -11.07 -2.82 12.57
C ARG A 172 -11.00 -3.55 11.23
N ILE A 173 -12.08 -3.53 10.44
CA ILE A 173 -12.22 -4.31 9.21
C ILE A 173 -12.40 -3.36 8.04
N LEU A 174 -11.39 -3.34 7.16
CA LEU A 174 -11.27 -2.39 6.05
C LEU A 174 -12.49 -2.40 5.13
N MET A 175 -13.07 -3.59 4.88
CA MET A 175 -14.27 -3.73 4.06
C MET A 175 -15.46 -2.95 4.63
N VAL A 176 -15.65 -2.95 5.96
CA VAL A 176 -16.76 -2.22 6.59
C VAL A 176 -16.52 -0.70 6.55
N LYS A 177 -15.26 -0.24 6.66
CA LYS A 177 -14.92 1.17 6.41
C LYS A 177 -15.30 1.56 4.98
N LEU A 178 -14.97 0.70 4.01
CA LEU A 178 -15.22 0.93 2.59
C LEU A 178 -16.73 1.00 2.28
N ILE A 179 -17.54 0.11 2.88
CA ILE A 179 -19.02 0.17 2.81
C ILE A 179 -19.54 1.54 3.30
N GLY A 180 -19.09 1.99 4.48
CA GLY A 180 -19.50 3.29 5.02
C GLY A 180 -19.11 4.47 4.11
N ILE A 181 -17.94 4.40 3.49
CA ILE A 181 -17.45 5.41 2.54
C ILE A 181 -18.29 5.40 1.25
N LYS A 182 -18.62 4.22 0.74
CA LYS A 182 -19.50 4.08 -0.43
C LYS A 182 -20.88 4.69 -0.17
N GLN A 183 -21.43 4.49 1.04
CA GLN A 183 -22.69 5.12 1.45
C GLN A 183 -22.58 6.66 1.50
N LEU A 184 -21.47 7.20 2.02
CA LEU A 184 -21.21 8.65 1.98
C LEU A 184 -21.12 9.18 0.55
N ASP A 185 -20.52 8.41 -0.35
CA ASP A 185 -20.40 8.77 -1.75
C ASP A 185 -21.78 8.83 -2.43
N HIS A 186 -22.60 7.80 -2.24
CA HIS A 186 -23.96 7.76 -2.74
C HIS A 186 -24.81 8.93 -2.22
N LYS A 187 -24.61 9.33 -0.95
CA LYS A 187 -25.26 10.51 -0.35
C LYS A 187 -24.65 11.85 -0.80
N ARG A 188 -23.66 11.85 -1.70
CA ARG A 188 -22.91 13.03 -2.16
C ARG A 188 -22.24 13.81 -1.02
N LEU A 189 -21.88 13.13 0.06
CA LEU A 189 -21.24 13.71 1.24
C LEU A 189 -19.73 13.44 1.28
N LEU A 190 -19.26 12.42 0.53
CA LEU A 190 -17.87 11.97 0.59
C LEU A 190 -16.87 13.08 0.24
N GLU A 191 -17.08 13.83 -0.84
CA GLU A 191 -16.16 14.89 -1.28
C GLU A 191 -16.01 16.00 -0.23
N LYS A 192 -17.12 16.38 0.41
CA LYS A 192 -17.13 17.36 1.49
C LYS A 192 -16.34 16.87 2.71
N ASP A 193 -16.36 15.57 2.99
CA ASP A 193 -15.62 14.99 4.10
C ASP A 193 -14.13 14.76 3.78
N ILE A 194 -13.82 14.36 2.54
CA ILE A 194 -12.44 14.28 2.03
C ILE A 194 -11.75 15.65 2.14
N ALA A 195 -12.41 16.73 1.71
CA ALA A 195 -11.86 18.08 1.79
C ALA A 195 -11.55 18.51 3.24
N LYS A 196 -12.25 17.95 4.24
CA LYS A 196 -12.04 18.24 5.66
C LYS A 196 -10.99 17.34 6.32
N ASN A 197 -10.77 16.14 5.80
CA ASN A 197 -9.90 15.13 6.43
C ASN A 197 -9.07 14.36 5.39
N PRO A 198 -8.30 15.03 4.50
CA PRO A 198 -7.66 14.37 3.36
C PRO A 198 -6.64 13.30 3.79
N GLU A 199 -5.92 13.51 4.90
CA GLU A 199 -4.91 12.56 5.39
C GLU A 199 -5.52 11.21 5.79
N TYR A 200 -6.73 11.23 6.36
CA TYR A 200 -7.44 10.00 6.75
C TYR A 200 -7.73 9.13 5.52
N TYR A 201 -8.25 9.73 4.45
CA TYR A 201 -8.62 9.00 3.24
C TYR A 201 -7.40 8.52 2.46
N VAL A 202 -6.32 9.29 2.42
CA VAL A 202 -5.05 8.86 1.81
C VAL A 202 -4.44 7.69 2.58
N ALA A 203 -4.43 7.75 3.93
CA ALA A 203 -3.96 6.66 4.76
C ALA A 203 -4.82 5.39 4.59
N LEU A 204 -6.15 5.56 4.55
CA LEU A 204 -7.07 4.46 4.33
C LEU A 204 -6.90 3.83 2.94
N LEU A 205 -6.74 4.63 1.88
CA LEU A 205 -6.47 4.10 0.55
C LEU A 205 -5.17 3.28 0.52
N LYS A 206 -4.16 3.71 1.27
CA LYS A 206 -2.92 2.94 1.44
C LYS A 206 -3.18 1.60 2.16
N GLU A 207 -3.90 1.61 3.28
CA GLU A 207 -4.30 0.38 3.99
C GLU A 207 -5.07 -0.59 3.07
N LEU A 208 -5.99 -0.08 2.25
CA LEU A 208 -6.77 -0.87 1.28
C LEU A 208 -5.87 -1.50 0.20
N LYS A 209 -4.92 -0.75 -0.35
CA LYS A 209 -3.96 -1.26 -1.35
C LYS A 209 -3.01 -2.34 -0.80
N GLU A 210 -2.76 -2.33 0.50
CA GLU A 210 -1.90 -3.32 1.18
C GLU A 210 -2.71 -4.53 1.70
N SER A 211 -4.03 -4.52 1.57
CA SER A 211 -4.94 -5.58 2.03
C SER A 211 -5.27 -6.63 0.95
N ASP A 212 -6.04 -7.65 1.34
CA ASP A 212 -6.58 -8.70 0.47
C ASP A 212 -7.87 -8.30 -0.29
N ILE A 213 -8.34 -7.06 -0.10
CA ILE A 213 -9.53 -6.52 -0.77
C ILE A 213 -9.23 -6.28 -2.25
N GLU A 214 -10.18 -6.67 -3.12
CA GLU A 214 -10.01 -6.49 -4.55
C GLU A 214 -10.01 -5.00 -4.93
N ARG A 215 -9.13 -4.63 -5.88
CA ARG A 215 -9.01 -3.23 -6.32
C ARG A 215 -10.32 -2.65 -6.86
N ALA A 216 -11.15 -3.48 -7.48
CA ALA A 216 -12.46 -3.07 -7.98
C ALA A 216 -13.33 -2.45 -6.86
N ASP A 217 -13.28 -2.99 -5.64
CA ASP A 217 -14.10 -2.53 -4.52
C ASP A 217 -13.76 -1.10 -4.10
N TYR A 218 -12.48 -0.70 -4.15
CA TYR A 218 -12.03 0.63 -3.72
C TYR A 218 -11.64 1.56 -4.87
N LEU A 219 -11.86 1.16 -6.13
CA LEU A 219 -11.49 1.96 -7.30
C LEU A 219 -12.20 3.33 -7.31
N PHE A 220 -13.47 3.38 -6.86
CA PHE A 220 -14.21 4.64 -6.74
C PHE A 220 -13.51 5.65 -5.81
N LEU A 221 -12.96 5.16 -4.70
CA LEU A 221 -12.23 5.97 -3.72
C LEU A 221 -10.86 6.37 -4.26
N GLU A 222 -10.15 5.44 -4.90
CA GLU A 222 -8.88 5.72 -5.58
C GLU A 222 -9.04 6.86 -6.59
N ASN A 223 -10.07 6.81 -7.42
CA ASN A 223 -10.36 7.83 -8.43
C ASN A 223 -10.64 9.20 -7.81
N LYS A 224 -11.41 9.25 -6.71
CA LYS A 224 -11.71 10.52 -6.00
C LYS A 224 -10.48 11.12 -5.32
N LEU A 225 -9.54 10.28 -4.89
CA LEU A 225 -8.32 10.73 -4.24
C LEU A 225 -7.16 10.97 -5.22
N ALA A 226 -7.33 10.67 -6.52
CA ALA A 226 -6.27 10.75 -7.50
C ALA A 226 -5.50 12.08 -7.43
N PHE A 227 -6.23 13.21 -7.42
CA PHE A 227 -5.64 14.56 -7.32
C PHE A 227 -4.83 14.79 -6.02
N LEU A 228 -5.29 14.27 -4.88
CA LEU A 228 -4.59 14.40 -3.60
C LEU A 228 -3.34 13.50 -3.56
N THR A 229 -3.44 12.29 -4.12
CA THR A 229 -2.32 11.35 -4.17
C THR A 229 -1.22 11.77 -5.14
N THR A 230 -1.57 12.44 -6.24
CA THR A 230 -0.59 13.02 -7.17
C THR A 230 0.19 14.14 -6.51
N GLU A 231 -0.46 15.05 -5.76
CA GLU A 231 0.25 16.12 -5.04
C GLU A 231 1.17 15.56 -3.93
N ALA A 232 0.69 14.56 -3.19
CA ALA A 232 1.50 13.89 -2.16
C ALA A 232 2.71 13.14 -2.75
N ALA A 233 2.54 12.49 -3.92
CA ALA A 233 3.62 11.84 -4.64
C ALA A 233 4.63 12.87 -5.16
N GLU A 234 4.18 13.96 -5.78
CA GLU A 234 5.05 15.04 -6.28
C GLU A 234 5.87 15.69 -5.17
N ARG A 235 5.30 15.96 -3.99
CA ARG A 235 6.06 16.48 -2.84
C ARG A 235 7.17 15.52 -2.38
N LYS A 236 6.91 14.21 -2.40
CA LYS A 236 7.92 13.18 -2.06
C LYS A 236 9.04 13.12 -3.11
N TYR A 237 8.71 13.23 -4.40
CA TYR A 237 9.71 13.29 -5.48
C TYR A 237 10.52 14.59 -5.45
N ALA A 238 9.90 15.73 -5.12
CA ALA A 238 10.58 17.02 -5.03
C ALA A 238 11.68 17.01 -3.94
N THR A 239 11.38 16.46 -2.75
CA THR A 239 12.36 16.34 -1.67
C THR A 239 13.54 15.43 -2.04
N SER A 240 13.27 14.30 -2.73
CA SER A 240 14.33 13.41 -3.24
C SER A 240 15.19 14.08 -4.32
N THR A 241 14.58 14.89 -5.20
CA THR A 241 15.28 15.59 -6.27
C THR A 241 16.26 16.64 -5.73
N ILE A 242 15.84 17.41 -4.72
CA ILE A 242 16.72 18.41 -4.05
C ILE A 242 17.94 17.72 -3.42
N ILE A 243 17.74 16.58 -2.74
CA ILE A 243 18.82 15.80 -2.13
C ILE A 243 19.81 15.32 -3.19
N ASN A 244 19.33 14.81 -4.32
CA ASN A 244 20.18 14.35 -5.42
C ASN A 244 21.01 15.49 -6.02
N TRP A 245 20.41 16.68 -6.21
CA TRP A 245 21.14 17.87 -6.66
C TRP A 245 22.21 18.28 -5.66
N LEU A 246 21.90 18.33 -4.36
CA LEU A 246 22.86 18.67 -3.31
C LEU A 246 24.04 17.69 -3.28
N LEU A 247 23.77 16.39 -3.38
CA LEU A 247 24.81 15.36 -3.46
C LEU A 247 25.67 15.52 -4.73
N GLY A 248 25.04 15.75 -5.88
CA GLY A 248 25.73 15.97 -7.15
C GLY A 248 26.64 17.19 -7.12
N PHE A 249 26.15 18.34 -6.64
CA PHE A 249 26.96 19.55 -6.47
C PHE A 249 28.11 19.34 -5.47
N GLY A 250 27.87 18.58 -4.39
CA GLY A 250 28.91 18.21 -3.43
C GLY A 250 30.05 17.41 -4.07
N VAL A 251 29.72 16.42 -4.91
CA VAL A 251 30.73 15.63 -5.65
C VAL A 251 31.51 16.50 -6.62
N VAL A 252 30.83 17.36 -7.39
CA VAL A 252 31.50 18.28 -8.33
C VAL A 252 32.42 19.27 -7.60
N ALA A 253 31.98 19.83 -6.48
CA ALA A 253 32.79 20.72 -5.66
C ALA A 253 34.03 20.01 -5.09
N LEU A 254 33.88 18.77 -4.63
CA LEU A 254 35.00 17.96 -4.15
C LEU A 254 36.02 17.68 -5.27
N LEU A 255 35.55 17.26 -6.44
CA LEU A 255 36.40 17.04 -7.61
C LEU A 255 37.11 18.33 -8.04
N PHE A 256 36.42 19.46 -8.00
CA PHE A 256 37.00 20.77 -8.28
C PHE A 256 38.08 21.14 -7.26
N LEU A 257 37.85 20.92 -5.97
CA LEU A 257 38.86 21.17 -4.92
C LEU A 257 40.09 20.27 -5.08
N LEU A 258 39.90 18.99 -5.41
CA LEU A 258 40.99 18.06 -5.70
C LEU A 258 41.79 18.49 -6.93
N PHE A 259 41.10 18.94 -7.99
CA PHE A 259 41.74 19.44 -9.21
C PHE A 259 42.51 20.74 -8.96
N ARG A 260 41.94 21.68 -8.20
CA ARG A 260 42.60 22.93 -7.79
C ARG A 260 43.85 22.64 -6.98
N ARG A 261 43.81 21.69 -6.04
CA ARG A 261 44.97 21.30 -5.22
C ARG A 261 46.10 20.69 -6.04
N ARG A 262 45.80 19.92 -7.10
CA ARG A 262 46.83 19.43 -8.04
C ARG A 262 47.48 20.56 -8.84
N ARG A 263 46.71 21.56 -9.28
CA ARG A 263 47.21 22.65 -10.12
C ARG A 263 48.13 23.61 -9.36
N THR A 264 47.81 23.96 -8.10
CA THR A 264 48.63 24.86 -7.29
C THR A 264 50.00 24.30 -6.93
N ASN A 265 50.13 22.97 -6.80
CA ASN A 265 51.42 22.33 -6.53
C ASN A 265 52.38 22.38 -7.72
N SER A 266 51.87 22.53 -8.95
CA SER A 266 52.72 22.54 -10.16
C SER A 266 53.37 23.90 -10.41
N THR A 267 52.68 25.00 -10.12
CA THR A 267 53.20 26.36 -10.33
C THR A 267 54.07 26.87 -9.19
N ALA A 268 53.82 26.44 -7.94
CA ALA A 268 54.62 26.83 -6.79
C ALA A 268 56.05 26.25 -6.79
N ALA A 269 56.26 25.09 -7.44
CA ALA A 269 57.57 24.43 -7.49
C ALA A 269 58.61 25.19 -8.33
N LEU A 270 58.19 25.91 -9.38
CA LEU A 270 59.10 26.71 -10.22
C LEU A 270 59.59 28.00 -9.53
N SER A 271 58.80 28.56 -8.61
CA SER A 271 59.16 29.77 -7.87
C SER A 271 60.22 29.56 -6.78
N ASP A 272 60.47 28.31 -6.34
CA ASP A 272 61.26 27.97 -5.15
C ASP A 272 62.76 27.69 -5.43
N LEU A 273 63.19 27.79 -6.69
CA LEU A 273 64.62 27.73 -7.04
C LEU A 273 65.32 29.05 -6.67
N SER A 274 66.43 28.93 -5.93
CA SER A 274 67.36 30.04 -5.70
C SER A 274 67.99 30.53 -7.00
N ARG A 275 68.59 31.72 -6.98
CA ARG A 275 69.23 32.33 -8.16
C ARG A 275 70.30 31.41 -8.77
N GLN A 276 71.11 30.76 -7.93
CA GLN A 276 72.14 29.81 -8.35
C GLN A 276 71.53 28.56 -8.98
N GLU A 277 70.46 28.03 -8.39
CA GLU A 277 69.76 26.84 -8.88
C GLU A 277 69.07 27.08 -10.23
N ARG A 278 68.50 28.28 -10.44
CA ARG A 278 67.96 28.68 -11.76
C ARG A 278 69.05 28.78 -12.82
N ASN A 279 70.22 29.32 -12.46
CA ASN A 279 71.34 29.42 -13.41
C ASN A 279 71.83 28.02 -13.82
N ILE A 280 72.04 27.14 -12.85
CA ILE A 280 72.43 25.73 -13.10
C ILE A 280 71.35 25.00 -13.90
N GLN A 281 70.07 25.21 -13.59
CA GLN A 281 68.95 24.65 -14.35
C GLN A 281 69.01 25.08 -15.82
N GLY A 282 69.20 26.38 -16.11
CA GLY A 282 69.30 26.89 -17.49
C GLY A 282 70.41 26.19 -18.28
N ILE A 283 71.59 26.05 -17.67
CA ILE A 283 72.73 25.38 -18.31
C ILE A 283 72.47 23.87 -18.51
N ILE A 284 71.69 23.22 -17.64
CA ILE A 284 71.24 21.83 -17.84
C ILE A 284 70.31 21.71 -19.05
N LEU A 285 69.44 22.70 -19.28
CA LEU A 285 68.53 22.74 -20.43
C LEU A 285 69.27 22.95 -21.75
N GLU A 286 70.44 23.60 -21.73
CA GLU A 286 71.34 23.71 -22.88
C GLU A 286 72.05 22.40 -23.23
N GLY A 287 71.87 21.34 -22.44
CA GLY A 287 72.44 20.01 -22.70
C GLY A 287 73.84 19.79 -22.12
N LYS A 288 74.40 20.76 -21.37
CA LYS A 288 75.76 20.64 -20.83
C LYS A 288 75.87 19.60 -19.71
N SER A 289 76.93 18.82 -19.71
CA SER A 289 77.27 17.84 -18.67
C SER A 289 77.63 18.51 -17.35
N ASN A 290 77.57 17.76 -16.24
CA ASN A 290 77.90 18.31 -14.91
C ASN A 290 79.35 18.83 -14.83
N LYS A 291 80.26 18.30 -15.66
CA LYS A 291 81.65 18.78 -15.75
C LYS A 291 81.72 20.13 -16.47
N GLU A 292 80.95 20.29 -17.55
CA GLU A 292 80.86 21.57 -18.28
C GLU A 292 80.22 22.65 -17.43
N ILE A 293 79.14 22.33 -16.69
CA ILE A 293 78.51 23.25 -15.73
C ILE A 293 79.51 23.70 -14.65
N ALA A 294 80.30 22.76 -14.11
CA ALA A 294 81.32 23.06 -13.10
C ALA A 294 82.39 24.04 -13.63
N ASN A 295 82.84 23.82 -14.87
CA ASN A 295 83.82 24.68 -15.53
C ASN A 295 83.26 26.07 -15.84
N GLU A 296 82.03 26.16 -16.34
CA GLU A 296 81.40 27.42 -16.73
C GLU A 296 81.07 28.32 -15.53
N LEU A 297 80.68 27.71 -14.41
CA LEU A 297 80.38 28.43 -13.17
C LEU A 297 81.59 28.56 -12.24
N PHE A 298 82.76 28.04 -12.61
CA PHE A 298 83.98 28.02 -11.81
C PHE A 298 83.77 27.44 -10.38
N ILE A 299 83.05 26.33 -10.28
CA ILE A 299 82.75 25.63 -9.02
C ILE A 299 83.12 24.14 -9.10
N SER A 300 83.19 23.47 -7.95
CA SER A 300 83.54 22.05 -7.92
C SER A 300 82.41 21.15 -8.48
N LEU A 301 82.79 20.00 -9.04
CA LEU A 301 81.82 19.01 -9.53
C LEU A 301 80.90 18.47 -8.42
N SER A 302 81.38 18.39 -7.17
CA SER A 302 80.54 17.97 -6.04
C SER A 302 79.47 19.02 -5.73
N THR A 303 79.83 20.31 -5.79
CA THR A 303 78.90 21.44 -5.62
C THR A 303 77.81 21.42 -6.68
N VAL A 304 78.17 21.17 -7.95
CA VAL A 304 77.18 21.01 -9.04
C VAL A 304 76.23 19.84 -8.76
N LYS A 305 76.74 18.68 -8.34
CA LYS A 305 75.89 17.53 -8.00
C LYS A 305 74.92 17.85 -6.87
N THR A 306 75.37 18.53 -5.81
CA THR A 306 74.51 18.96 -4.71
C THR A 306 73.41 19.90 -5.19
N HIS A 307 73.75 20.91 -6.00
CA HIS A 307 72.74 21.80 -6.58
C HIS A 307 71.74 21.05 -7.47
N ILE A 308 72.19 20.09 -8.28
CA ILE A 308 71.31 19.27 -9.13
C ILE A 308 70.35 18.43 -8.29
N THR A 309 70.83 17.79 -7.21
CA THR A 309 69.97 17.04 -6.29
C THR A 309 68.92 17.94 -5.64
N ASN A 310 69.30 19.15 -5.23
CA ASN A 310 68.36 20.12 -4.66
C ASN A 310 67.33 20.60 -5.68
N ILE A 311 67.76 20.88 -6.92
CA ILE A 311 66.87 21.23 -8.05
C ILE A 311 65.86 20.11 -8.30
N TYR A 312 66.32 18.85 -8.34
CA TYR A 312 65.45 17.69 -8.54
C TYR A 312 64.44 17.52 -7.41
N GLY A 313 64.87 17.67 -6.16
CA GLY A 313 63.99 17.63 -4.99
C GLY A 313 62.93 18.74 -5.03
N LYS A 314 63.34 19.98 -5.30
CA LYS A 314 62.44 21.15 -5.37
C LYS A 314 61.46 21.07 -6.53
N LEU A 315 61.92 20.61 -7.68
CA LEU A 315 61.09 20.44 -8.86
C LEU A 315 60.34 19.10 -8.89
N GLN A 316 60.49 18.24 -7.88
CA GLN A 316 59.88 16.90 -7.83
C GLN A 316 60.10 16.10 -9.13
N VAL A 317 61.36 16.02 -9.57
CA VAL A 317 61.79 15.21 -10.72
C VAL A 317 62.90 14.26 -10.29
N SER A 318 62.96 13.08 -10.88
CA SER A 318 63.87 12.02 -10.45
C SER A 318 65.17 11.98 -11.26
N ASN A 319 65.17 12.54 -12.47
CA ASN A 319 66.32 12.50 -13.36
C ASN A 319 66.31 13.64 -14.39
N ARG A 320 67.41 13.75 -15.13
CA ARG A 320 67.63 14.80 -16.14
C ARG A 320 66.59 14.79 -17.26
N GLN A 321 66.18 13.61 -17.72
CA GLN A 321 65.17 13.49 -18.77
C GLN A 321 63.80 13.99 -18.29
N GLU A 322 63.44 13.67 -17.06
CA GLU A 322 62.20 14.14 -16.43
C GLU A 322 62.21 15.66 -16.24
N LEU A 323 63.36 16.25 -15.87
CA LEU A 323 63.54 17.70 -15.83
C LEU A 323 63.29 18.34 -17.21
N LEU A 324 63.92 17.82 -18.27
CA LEU A 324 63.77 18.34 -19.63
C LEU A 324 62.30 18.29 -20.08
N ARG A 325 61.64 17.14 -19.88
CA ARG A 325 60.23 16.95 -20.22
C ARG A 325 59.31 17.90 -19.44
N LYS A 326 59.60 18.12 -18.15
CA LYS A 326 58.80 19.02 -17.30
C LYS A 326 58.92 20.47 -17.76
N MET A 327 60.10 20.91 -18.20
CA MET A 327 60.31 22.27 -18.71
C MET A 327 59.77 22.49 -20.13
N GLN A 328 59.64 21.44 -20.95
CA GLN A 328 59.01 21.51 -22.28
C GLN A 328 57.47 21.60 -22.22
N ASN A 329 56.86 21.13 -21.13
CA ASN A 329 55.41 21.07 -20.93
C ASN A 329 54.87 22.12 -19.92
N SER A 330 55.75 22.96 -19.36
CA SER A 330 55.40 24.09 -18.50
C SER A 330 55.29 25.35 -19.35
#